data_AF-G8R1K5-F1
#
_entry.id   AF-G8R1K5-F1
#
_cell.length_a   1.000
_cell.length_b   1.000
_cell.length_c   1.000
_cell.angle_alpha   90.00
_cell.angle_beta   90.00
_cell.angle_gamma   90.00
#
_symmetry.space_group_name_H-M   'P 1'
#
loop_
_entity.id
_entity.type
_entity.pdbx_description
1 polymer ?
#
loop_
_entity_poly.entity_id
_entity_poly.type
_entity_poly.pdbx_seq_one_letter_code
_entity_poly.pdbx_strand_id
1 'polypeptide(L)'
;MASWESIKNSVKTNARTLEYFVNDVGNAVAFIPEIIGTTCLDGLYWFGNKIGAKPLFSWLGNVLKNSCSILGAIMKCVFGISAGLLGASIKIVGGILTGQGPVILHGLWDLASPAIGTIILVIGKLIALVQSIFYLQGFERPLNADEKAELQKIFHKGMNLYLIRIITGHAGIFDATPRAFTLGNTLYLKTDSFPTSLLVHECSHSWQYHHTGNRYTADALGAQWFVDDAYNWFKEIENRHKTDWLDFNPEAQAEFLEDTWRYGNLVDKNGQLVDYAKGSYYLADGKTTFGKFESSGKDLSDIANNAIRQIRKGW
;
A
#
# COMPACT_ATOMS: atom_id res chain seq x y z
N MET A 1 43.87 11.84 0.17
CA MET A 1 43.20 11.07 1.25
C MET A 1 41.73 11.40 1.21
N ALA A 2 40.85 10.40 1.04
CA ALA A 2 39.41 10.65 1.10
C ALA A 2 39.02 11.11 2.52
N SER A 3 38.19 12.14 2.64
CA SER A 3 37.75 12.64 3.95
C SER A 3 36.84 11.59 4.62
N TRP A 4 36.86 11.55 5.94
CA TRP A 4 36.03 10.64 6.75
C TRP A 4 34.53 10.75 6.41
N GLU A 5 34.06 11.95 6.04
CA GLU A 5 32.68 12.17 5.58
C GLU A 5 32.39 11.59 4.19
N SER A 6 33.38 11.61 3.27
CA SER A 6 33.26 10.92 1.98
C SER A 6 33.08 9.41 2.14
N ILE A 7 33.73 8.81 3.15
CA ILE A 7 33.65 7.37 3.43
C ILE A 7 32.28 7.04 4.05
N LYS A 8 31.79 7.83 5.01
CA LYS A 8 30.44 7.64 5.60
C LYS A 8 29.32 7.76 4.55
N ASN A 9 29.42 8.74 3.65
CA ASN A 9 28.41 8.94 2.61
C ASN A 9 28.43 7.81 1.58
N SER A 10 29.61 7.27 1.25
CA SER A 10 29.73 6.10 0.35
C SER A 10 29.15 4.83 1.00
N VAL A 11 29.41 4.60 2.29
CA VAL A 11 28.84 3.46 3.04
C VAL A 11 27.32 3.56 3.14
N LYS A 12 26.75 4.74 3.43
CA LYS A 12 25.29 4.95 3.45
C LYS A 12 24.65 4.71 2.08
N THR A 13 25.31 5.15 1.01
CA THR A 13 24.81 4.98 -0.36
C THR A 13 24.82 3.51 -0.76
N ASN A 14 25.91 2.79 -0.50
CA ASN A 14 26.02 1.36 -0.81
C ASN A 14 25.09 0.49 0.05
N ALA A 15 24.89 0.84 1.31
CA ALA A 15 23.91 0.17 2.18
C ALA A 15 22.48 0.37 1.67
N ARG A 16 22.12 1.58 1.21
CA ARG A 16 20.84 1.84 0.57
C ARG A 16 20.68 1.05 -0.72
N THR A 17 21.69 1.02 -1.58
CA THR A 17 21.65 0.23 -2.84
C THR A 17 21.49 -1.28 -2.57
N LEU A 18 22.16 -1.81 -1.55
CA LEU A 18 22.02 -3.21 -1.15
C LEU A 18 20.65 -3.50 -0.53
N GLU A 19 20.14 -2.60 0.32
CA GLU A 19 18.78 -2.67 0.88
C GLU A 19 17.73 -2.63 -0.23
N TYR A 20 17.87 -1.75 -1.23
CA TYR A 20 17.01 -1.71 -2.41
C TYR A 20 17.06 -3.02 -3.19
N PHE A 21 18.25 -3.54 -3.51
CA PHE A 21 18.37 -4.79 -4.26
C PHE A 21 17.77 -6.00 -3.52
N VAL A 22 18.03 -6.14 -2.22
CA VAL A 22 17.49 -7.22 -1.39
C VAL A 22 15.97 -7.08 -1.24
N ASN A 23 15.46 -5.86 -1.05
CA ASN A 23 14.03 -5.59 -1.02
C ASN A 23 13.37 -5.84 -2.37
N ASP A 24 14.00 -5.53 -3.50
CA ASP A 24 13.44 -5.75 -4.84
C ASP A 24 13.28 -7.26 -5.13
N VAL A 25 14.32 -8.05 -4.86
CA VAL A 25 14.24 -9.52 -5.00
C VAL A 25 13.21 -10.10 -4.02
N GLY A 26 13.19 -9.60 -2.78
CA GLY A 26 12.24 -10.04 -1.77
C GLY A 26 10.79 -9.68 -2.10
N ASN A 27 10.56 -8.50 -2.63
CA ASN A 27 9.26 -8.03 -3.10
C ASN A 27 8.79 -8.88 -4.29
N ALA A 28 9.64 -9.10 -5.30
CA ALA A 28 9.30 -9.92 -6.47
C ALA A 28 8.86 -11.34 -6.08
N VAL A 29 9.58 -11.99 -5.16
CA VAL A 29 9.27 -13.35 -4.70
C VAL A 29 8.03 -13.37 -3.79
N ALA A 30 7.85 -12.34 -2.96
CA ALA A 30 6.69 -12.23 -2.08
C ALA A 30 5.38 -11.85 -2.79
N PHE A 31 5.44 -11.29 -4.00
CA PHE A 31 4.26 -11.06 -4.82
C PHE A 31 3.66 -12.35 -5.39
N ILE A 32 4.44 -13.43 -5.50
CA ILE A 32 3.96 -14.70 -6.08
C ILE A 32 2.74 -15.24 -5.29
N PRO A 33 2.80 -15.40 -3.95
CA PRO A 33 1.62 -15.78 -3.18
C PRO A 33 0.44 -14.82 -3.38
N GLU A 34 0.67 -13.50 -3.37
CA GLU A 34 -0.40 -12.51 -3.52
C GLU A 34 -1.10 -12.62 -4.89
N ILE A 35 -0.33 -12.80 -5.97
CA ILE A 35 -0.85 -13.04 -7.31
C ILE A 35 -1.66 -14.35 -7.35
N ILE A 36 -1.13 -15.43 -6.78
CA ILE A 36 -1.82 -16.73 -6.74
C ILE A 36 -3.14 -16.59 -5.98
N GLY A 37 -3.13 -16.00 -4.79
CA GLY A 37 -4.33 -15.80 -3.98
C GLY A 37 -5.40 -14.97 -4.70
N THR A 38 -4.99 -13.85 -5.28
CA THR A 38 -5.84 -12.96 -6.08
C THR A 38 -6.42 -13.68 -7.31
N THR A 39 -5.59 -14.45 -8.03
CA THR A 39 -6.04 -15.23 -9.20
C THR A 39 -7.03 -16.33 -8.81
N CYS A 40 -6.78 -17.03 -7.70
CA CYS A 40 -7.70 -18.03 -7.17
C CYS A 40 -9.04 -17.43 -6.75
N LEU A 41 -9.04 -16.26 -6.09
CA LEU A 41 -10.26 -15.53 -5.75
C LEU A 41 -11.08 -15.20 -7.00
N ASP A 42 -10.45 -14.62 -8.03
CA ASP A 42 -11.13 -14.24 -9.26
C ASP A 42 -11.69 -15.48 -10.01
N GLY A 43 -10.91 -16.56 -10.05
CA GLY A 43 -11.32 -17.84 -10.66
C GLY A 43 -12.51 -18.49 -9.94
N LEU A 44 -12.47 -18.53 -8.60
CA LEU A 44 -13.57 -19.06 -7.78
C LEU A 44 -14.82 -18.19 -7.90
N TYR A 45 -14.67 -16.87 -7.84
CA TYR A 45 -15.78 -15.93 -8.06
C TYR A 45 -16.46 -16.15 -9.42
N TRP A 46 -15.66 -16.24 -10.49
CA TRP A 46 -16.17 -16.51 -11.84
C TRP A 46 -16.92 -17.85 -11.92
N PHE A 47 -16.34 -18.91 -11.34
CA PHE A 47 -16.95 -20.23 -11.33
C PHE A 47 -18.26 -20.25 -10.54
N GLY A 48 -18.27 -19.68 -9.33
CA GLY A 48 -19.45 -19.55 -8.49
C GLY A 48 -20.58 -18.77 -9.18
N ASN A 49 -20.23 -17.72 -9.94
CA ASN A 49 -21.19 -16.98 -10.74
C ASN A 49 -21.80 -17.83 -11.87
N LYS A 50 -21.03 -18.73 -12.48
CA LYS A 50 -21.51 -19.64 -13.53
C LYS A 50 -22.48 -20.70 -13.02
N ILE A 51 -22.30 -21.17 -11.79
CA ILE A 51 -23.12 -22.27 -11.22
C ILE A 51 -24.16 -21.79 -10.20
N GLY A 52 -24.36 -20.49 -10.03
CA GLY A 52 -25.33 -19.93 -9.08
C GLY A 52 -24.93 -20.05 -7.60
N ALA A 53 -23.69 -20.43 -7.30
CA ALA A 53 -23.16 -20.60 -5.94
C ALA A 53 -22.21 -19.46 -5.53
N LYS A 54 -22.38 -18.27 -6.11
CA LYS A 54 -21.50 -17.10 -5.93
C LYS A 54 -21.11 -16.84 -4.47
N PRO A 55 -22.01 -16.82 -3.47
CA PRO A 55 -21.62 -16.53 -2.08
C PRO A 55 -20.57 -17.52 -1.52
N LEU A 56 -20.75 -18.82 -1.76
CA LEU A 56 -19.84 -19.87 -1.26
C LEU A 56 -18.44 -19.74 -1.88
N PHE A 57 -18.38 -19.53 -3.19
CA PHE A 57 -17.10 -19.46 -3.90
C PHE A 57 -16.38 -18.13 -3.70
N SER A 58 -17.12 -17.03 -3.52
CA SER A 58 -16.54 -15.75 -3.06
C SER A 58 -15.92 -15.92 -1.68
N TRP A 59 -16.60 -16.61 -0.76
CA TRP A 59 -16.05 -16.89 0.56
C TRP A 59 -14.78 -17.74 0.50
N LEU A 60 -14.80 -18.88 -0.21
CA LEU A 60 -13.62 -19.73 -0.40
C LEU A 60 -12.45 -18.94 -1.00
N GLY A 61 -12.72 -18.12 -2.02
CA GLY A 61 -11.73 -17.27 -2.65
C GLY A 61 -11.12 -16.26 -1.70
N ASN A 62 -11.93 -15.62 -0.84
CA ASN A 62 -11.45 -14.64 0.13
C ASN A 62 -10.58 -15.31 1.22
N VAL A 63 -10.98 -16.48 1.72
CA VAL A 63 -10.17 -17.25 2.67
C VAL A 63 -8.80 -17.59 2.07
N LEU A 64 -8.78 -18.14 0.85
CA LEU A 64 -7.54 -18.50 0.16
C LEU A 64 -6.65 -17.28 -0.10
N LYS A 65 -7.22 -16.20 -0.64
CA LYS A 65 -6.48 -14.97 -0.91
C LYS A 65 -5.89 -14.38 0.37
N ASN A 66 -6.64 -14.37 1.48
CA ASN A 66 -6.14 -13.83 2.74
C ASN A 66 -5.05 -14.70 3.35
N SER A 67 -5.15 -16.03 3.23
CA SER A 67 -4.05 -16.94 3.57
C SER A 67 -2.79 -16.68 2.73
N CYS A 68 -2.94 -16.52 1.41
CA CYS A 68 -1.82 -16.19 0.52
C CYS A 68 -1.23 -14.80 0.79
N SER A 69 -2.06 -13.82 1.16
CA SER A 69 -1.62 -12.46 1.50
C SER A 69 -0.79 -12.43 2.78
N ILE A 70 -1.12 -13.29 3.75
CA ILE A 70 -0.29 -13.51 4.94
C ILE A 70 1.08 -14.03 4.50
N LEU A 71 1.13 -15.10 3.68
CA LEU A 71 2.37 -15.65 3.14
C LEU A 71 3.21 -14.60 2.40
N GLY A 72 2.60 -13.76 1.57
CA GLY A 72 3.27 -12.64 0.91
C GLY A 72 3.90 -11.67 1.91
N ALA A 73 3.14 -11.19 2.90
CA ALA A 73 3.67 -10.31 3.96
C ALA A 73 4.85 -10.95 4.72
N ILE A 74 4.79 -12.24 4.99
CA ILE A 74 5.87 -12.97 5.67
C ILE A 74 7.10 -13.08 4.79
N MET A 75 6.92 -13.42 3.52
CA MET A 75 8.03 -13.53 2.58
C MET A 75 8.74 -12.17 2.43
N LYS A 76 8.00 -11.06 2.34
CA LYS A 76 8.59 -9.71 2.39
C LYS A 76 9.39 -9.47 3.68
N CYS A 77 9.01 -10.09 4.79
CA CYS A 77 9.77 -10.03 6.02
C CYS A 77 11.00 -10.95 6.03
N VAL A 78 10.94 -12.16 5.45
CA VAL A 78 12.07 -13.12 5.44
C VAL A 78 13.26 -12.55 4.67
N PHE A 79 13.01 -11.81 3.59
CA PHE A 79 14.06 -11.09 2.86
C PHE A 79 14.56 -9.83 3.61
N GLY A 80 13.86 -9.42 4.69
CA GLY A 80 14.22 -8.28 5.54
C GLY A 80 14.81 -8.61 6.92
N ILE A 81 14.47 -9.75 7.58
CA ILE A 81 15.10 -10.42 8.75
C ILE A 81 14.24 -11.62 9.27
N SER A 82 14.95 -12.73 9.57
CA SER A 82 14.65 -13.93 10.41
C SER A 82 13.64 -15.02 9.98
N ALA A 83 14.10 -16.28 10.02
CA ALA A 83 13.34 -17.51 9.75
C ALA A 83 12.25 -17.85 10.80
N GLY A 84 12.28 -17.21 11.98
CA GLY A 84 11.30 -17.43 13.06
C GLY A 84 9.88 -17.00 12.67
N LEU A 85 9.75 -15.86 11.97
CA LEU A 85 8.47 -15.33 11.49
C LEU A 85 7.81 -16.23 10.42
N LEU A 86 8.64 -16.92 9.62
CA LEU A 86 8.17 -17.89 8.64
C LEU A 86 7.59 -19.13 9.33
N GLY A 87 8.32 -19.69 10.30
CA GLY A 87 7.85 -20.83 11.09
C GLY A 87 6.57 -20.51 11.87
N ALA A 88 6.52 -19.35 12.50
CA ALA A 88 5.35 -18.83 13.23
C ALA A 88 4.08 -18.85 12.37
N SER A 89 4.20 -18.33 11.15
CA SER A 89 3.03 -18.09 10.32
C SER A 89 2.56 -19.32 9.56
N ILE A 90 3.50 -20.21 9.15
CA ILE A 90 3.15 -21.53 8.62
C ILE A 90 2.37 -22.32 9.67
N LYS A 91 2.76 -22.22 10.95
CA LYS A 91 2.02 -22.82 12.06
C LYS A 91 0.62 -22.20 12.21
N ILE A 92 0.49 -20.87 12.11
CA ILE A 92 -0.83 -20.23 12.19
C ILE A 92 -1.74 -20.64 11.01
N VAL A 93 -1.27 -20.51 9.77
CA VAL A 93 -2.07 -20.85 8.58
C VAL A 93 -2.36 -22.35 8.53
N GLY A 94 -1.36 -23.19 8.76
CA GLY A 94 -1.53 -24.64 8.83
C GLY A 94 -2.51 -25.02 9.94
N GLY A 95 -2.35 -24.47 11.14
CA GLY A 95 -3.24 -24.69 12.27
C GLY A 95 -4.69 -24.27 12.00
N ILE A 96 -4.91 -23.15 11.30
CA ILE A 96 -6.26 -22.73 10.86
C ILE A 96 -6.84 -23.74 9.86
N LEU A 97 -6.07 -24.11 8.83
CA LEU A 97 -6.51 -25.04 7.79
C LEU A 97 -6.77 -26.46 8.31
N THR A 98 -6.06 -26.87 9.36
CA THR A 98 -6.20 -28.20 9.97
C THR A 98 -7.03 -28.20 11.27
N GLY A 99 -7.55 -27.05 11.71
CA GLY A 99 -8.30 -26.93 12.97
C GLY A 99 -7.48 -27.17 14.25
N GLN A 100 -6.15 -27.01 14.20
CA GLN A 100 -5.24 -27.29 15.31
C GLN A 100 -4.90 -26.02 16.09
N GLY A 101 -5.78 -25.66 17.04
CA GLY A 101 -5.62 -24.50 17.93
C GLY A 101 -4.24 -24.35 18.61
N PRO A 102 -3.60 -25.43 19.12
CA PRO A 102 -2.27 -25.33 19.72
C PRO A 102 -1.17 -24.88 18.76
N VAL A 103 -1.27 -25.29 17.49
CA VAL A 103 -0.30 -24.90 16.45
C VAL A 103 -0.47 -23.41 16.11
N ILE A 104 -1.70 -22.90 16.13
CA ILE A 104 -1.99 -21.47 16.01
C ILE A 104 -1.35 -20.69 17.15
N LEU A 105 -1.53 -21.13 18.39
CA LEU A 105 -1.02 -20.45 19.58
C LEU A 105 0.52 -20.41 19.60
N HIS A 106 1.18 -21.51 19.24
CA HIS A 106 2.64 -21.56 19.11
C HIS A 106 3.14 -20.60 18.03
N GLY A 107 2.44 -20.52 16.90
CA GLY A 107 2.78 -19.56 15.87
C GLY A 107 2.62 -18.11 16.31
N LEU A 108 1.60 -17.79 17.10
CA LEU A 108 1.43 -16.44 17.67
C LEU A 108 2.55 -16.08 18.67
N TRP A 109 3.02 -17.04 19.47
CA TRP A 109 4.14 -16.83 20.39
C TRP A 109 5.47 -16.59 19.68
N ASP A 110 5.70 -17.30 18.58
CA ASP A 110 6.92 -17.17 17.76
C ASP A 110 7.03 -15.80 17.03
N LEU A 111 5.98 -14.98 17.01
CA LEU A 111 5.98 -13.61 16.45
C LEU A 111 6.62 -12.56 17.37
N ALA A 112 6.99 -12.88 18.61
CA ALA A 112 7.35 -11.91 19.66
C ALA A 112 8.75 -11.23 19.54
N SER A 113 9.36 -11.13 18.36
CA SER A 113 10.72 -10.59 18.12
C SER A 113 10.72 -9.46 17.05
N PRO A 114 11.64 -8.46 17.08
CA PRO A 114 11.33 -7.07 16.78
C PRO A 114 11.36 -6.73 15.28
N ALA A 115 10.16 -6.67 14.69
CA ALA A 115 9.85 -5.79 13.56
C ALA A 115 8.39 -5.33 13.71
N ILE A 116 8.18 -4.24 14.46
CA ILE A 116 6.84 -3.74 14.86
C ILE A 116 5.90 -3.61 13.65
N GLY A 117 6.40 -3.13 12.50
CA GLY A 117 5.60 -2.96 11.28
C GLY A 117 5.13 -4.28 10.68
N THR A 118 6.00 -5.29 10.62
CA THR A 118 5.62 -6.65 10.19
C THR A 118 4.60 -7.26 11.14
N ILE A 119 4.79 -7.12 12.45
CA ILE A 119 3.87 -7.68 13.45
C ILE A 119 2.47 -7.08 13.25
N ILE A 120 2.36 -5.76 13.12
CA ILE A 120 1.08 -5.08 12.90
C ILE A 120 0.44 -5.57 11.59
N LEU A 121 1.21 -5.64 10.50
CA LEU A 121 0.68 -6.09 9.21
C LEU A 121 0.18 -7.54 9.27
N VAL A 122 0.98 -8.45 9.85
CA VAL A 122 0.64 -9.87 9.96
C VAL A 122 -0.57 -10.05 10.87
N ILE A 123 -0.62 -9.39 12.02
CA ILE A 123 -1.78 -9.41 12.92
C ILE A 123 -3.02 -8.88 12.20
N GLY A 124 -2.92 -7.75 11.52
CA GLY A 124 -4.02 -7.21 10.72
C GLY A 124 -4.51 -8.21 9.67
N LYS A 125 -3.59 -8.87 8.94
CA LYS A 125 -3.97 -9.86 7.92
C LYS A 125 -4.55 -11.13 8.53
N LEU A 126 -4.12 -11.53 9.73
CA LEU A 126 -4.71 -12.63 10.50
C LEU A 126 -6.13 -12.29 10.95
N ILE A 127 -6.36 -11.08 11.46
CA ILE A 127 -7.70 -10.59 11.77
C ILE A 127 -8.56 -10.63 10.50
N ALA A 128 -8.08 -10.12 9.37
CA ALA A 128 -8.79 -10.18 8.09
C ALA A 128 -9.14 -11.61 7.65
N LEU A 129 -8.22 -12.57 7.85
CA LEU A 129 -8.47 -13.99 7.58
C LEU A 129 -9.57 -14.56 8.49
N VAL A 130 -9.48 -14.34 9.81
CA VAL A 130 -10.50 -14.79 10.77
C VAL A 130 -11.86 -14.20 10.42
N GLN A 131 -11.92 -12.90 10.12
CA GLN A 131 -13.15 -12.24 9.70
C GLN A 131 -13.70 -12.83 8.40
N SER A 132 -12.84 -13.20 7.45
CA SER A 132 -13.27 -13.85 6.20
C SER A 132 -13.84 -15.24 6.44
N ILE A 133 -13.22 -16.04 7.32
CA ILE A 133 -13.69 -17.39 7.68
C ILE A 133 -15.08 -17.32 8.31
N PHE A 134 -15.30 -16.37 9.22
CA PHE A 134 -16.55 -16.23 9.97
C PHE A 134 -17.56 -15.23 9.38
N TYR A 135 -17.34 -14.75 8.15
CA TYR A 135 -18.21 -13.76 7.47
C TYR A 135 -18.43 -12.46 8.28
N LEU A 136 -17.43 -12.03 9.04
CA LEU A 136 -17.50 -10.82 9.86
C LEU A 136 -17.19 -9.55 9.08
N GLN A 137 -16.80 -9.62 7.81
CA GLN A 137 -16.50 -8.48 6.96
C GLN A 137 -17.11 -8.65 5.56
N GLY A 138 -17.27 -7.55 4.83
CA GLY A 138 -17.61 -7.58 3.41
C GLY A 138 -16.58 -8.33 2.57
N PHE A 139 -16.99 -8.75 1.37
CA PHE A 139 -16.09 -9.41 0.43
C PHE A 139 -15.21 -8.41 -0.29
N GLU A 140 -13.98 -8.81 -0.56
CA GLU A 140 -13.09 -8.04 -1.42
C GLU A 140 -13.62 -7.99 -2.85
N ARG A 141 -13.57 -6.79 -3.45
CA ARG A 141 -13.76 -6.60 -4.89
C ARG A 141 -12.49 -6.06 -5.54
N PRO A 142 -12.23 -6.37 -6.82
CA PRO A 142 -11.19 -5.68 -7.58
C PRO A 142 -11.56 -4.21 -7.81
N LEU A 143 -10.57 -3.43 -8.27
CA LEU A 143 -10.82 -2.12 -8.87
C LEU A 143 -11.73 -2.28 -10.09
N ASN A 144 -12.70 -1.38 -10.21
CA ASN A 144 -13.49 -1.25 -11.43
C ASN A 144 -12.68 -0.53 -12.53
N ALA A 145 -13.24 -0.44 -13.75
CA ALA A 145 -12.54 0.14 -14.89
C ALA A 145 -12.18 1.62 -14.69
N ASP A 146 -13.09 2.41 -14.12
CA ASP A 146 -12.90 3.84 -13.90
C ASP A 146 -11.89 4.10 -12.78
N GLU A 147 -12.01 3.40 -11.66
CA GLU A 147 -11.05 3.42 -10.55
C GLU A 147 -9.64 3.06 -11.03
N LYS A 148 -9.52 2.02 -11.85
CA LYS A 148 -8.25 1.61 -12.43
C LYS A 148 -7.71 2.65 -13.40
N ALA A 149 -8.55 3.26 -14.24
CA ALA A 149 -8.14 4.30 -15.17
C ALA A 149 -7.60 5.55 -14.45
N GLU A 150 -8.25 5.98 -13.36
CA GLU A 150 -7.78 7.09 -12.54
C GLU A 150 -6.44 6.78 -11.88
N LEU A 151 -6.31 5.61 -11.24
CA LEU A 151 -5.05 5.20 -10.61
C LEU A 151 -3.92 4.98 -11.62
N GLN A 152 -4.24 4.56 -12.84
CA GLN A 152 -3.24 4.37 -13.90
C GLN A 152 -2.57 5.68 -14.31
N LYS A 153 -3.29 6.82 -14.28
CA LYS A 153 -2.71 8.16 -14.51
C LYS A 153 -1.65 8.48 -13.47
N ILE A 154 -1.80 8.01 -12.24
CA ILE A 154 -0.91 8.36 -11.13
C ILE A 154 0.30 7.41 -11.12
N PHE A 155 0.04 6.11 -10.93
CA PHE A 155 1.07 5.11 -10.63
C PHE A 155 1.72 4.50 -11.87
N HIS A 156 1.09 4.57 -13.05
CA HIS A 156 1.60 3.98 -14.29
C HIS A 156 2.06 2.52 -14.12
N LYS A 157 3.38 2.29 -14.21
CA LYS A 157 4.02 0.99 -14.05
C LYS A 157 4.61 0.79 -12.66
N GLY A 158 4.60 1.82 -11.82
CA GLY A 158 5.07 1.73 -10.45
C GLY A 158 4.04 1.14 -9.51
N MET A 159 2.83 0.74 -9.96
CA MET A 159 1.98 -0.14 -9.15
C MET A 159 1.25 -1.23 -9.95
N ASN A 160 1.08 -2.44 -9.40
CA ASN A 160 0.35 -3.53 -10.02
C ASN A 160 -1.08 -3.44 -9.53
N LEU A 161 -1.86 -2.62 -10.23
CA LEU A 161 -3.25 -2.36 -9.90
C LEU A 161 -4.13 -3.62 -9.90
N TYR A 162 -3.67 -4.72 -10.50
CA TYR A 162 -4.39 -6.00 -10.42
C TYR A 162 -4.46 -6.56 -8.99
N LEU A 163 -3.45 -6.29 -8.16
CA LEU A 163 -3.40 -6.80 -6.79
C LEU A 163 -4.28 -6.00 -5.81
N ILE A 164 -4.71 -4.81 -6.21
CA ILE A 164 -5.50 -3.92 -5.37
C ILE A 164 -6.90 -4.49 -5.17
N ARG A 165 -7.33 -4.52 -3.92
CA ARG A 165 -8.64 -5.02 -3.50
C ARG A 165 -9.30 -4.01 -2.58
N ILE A 166 -10.62 -3.90 -2.68
CA ILE A 166 -11.42 -2.94 -1.91
C ILE A 166 -12.46 -3.70 -1.10
N ILE A 167 -12.59 -3.33 0.17
CA ILE A 167 -13.74 -3.66 1.02
C ILE A 167 -14.48 -2.35 1.31
N THR A 168 -15.73 -2.27 0.88
CA THR A 168 -16.61 -1.12 1.14
C THR A 168 -17.56 -1.41 2.29
N GLY A 169 -18.00 -0.34 2.97
CA GLY A 169 -18.94 -0.45 4.08
C GLY A 169 -18.39 -1.27 5.25
N HIS A 170 -19.05 -2.38 5.59
CA HIS A 170 -18.76 -3.20 6.76
C HIS A 170 -17.43 -3.95 6.68
N ALA A 171 -16.53 -3.71 7.63
CA ALA A 171 -15.23 -4.35 7.71
C ALA A 171 -14.99 -5.08 9.05
N GLY A 172 -16.06 -5.37 9.81
CA GLY A 172 -16.02 -6.22 10.99
C GLY A 172 -15.40 -5.58 12.21
N ILE A 173 -14.49 -6.30 12.88
CA ILE A 173 -13.62 -5.83 13.96
C ILE A 173 -12.91 -4.53 13.57
N PHE A 174 -12.55 -4.35 12.28
CA PHE A 174 -11.93 -3.11 11.84
C PHE A 174 -12.88 -1.90 11.87
N ASP A 175 -14.18 -2.06 12.05
CA ASP A 175 -15.13 -0.94 12.22
C ASP A 175 -15.00 -0.25 13.58
N ALA A 176 -14.13 -0.76 14.46
CA ALA A 176 -13.70 -0.02 15.65
C ALA A 176 -13.04 1.33 15.32
N THR A 177 -12.54 1.52 14.08
CA THR A 177 -12.15 2.82 13.54
C THR A 177 -13.10 3.27 12.42
N PRO A 178 -13.59 4.52 12.44
CA PRO A 178 -14.41 5.06 11.35
C PRO A 178 -13.58 5.46 10.13
N ARG A 179 -12.24 5.45 10.23
CA ARG A 179 -11.35 5.91 9.15
C ARG A 179 -11.11 4.82 8.13
N ALA A 180 -10.97 5.24 6.88
CA ALA A 180 -10.39 4.39 5.85
C ALA A 180 -8.93 4.07 6.20
N PHE A 181 -8.47 2.91 5.76
CA PHE A 181 -7.08 2.51 5.88
C PHE A 181 -6.72 1.41 4.88
N THR A 182 -5.42 1.18 4.73
CA THR A 182 -4.87 0.20 3.79
C THR A 182 -3.98 -0.83 4.48
N LEU A 183 -4.25 -2.11 4.21
CA LEU A 183 -3.52 -3.24 4.77
C LEU A 183 -2.88 -4.10 3.66
N GLY A 184 -1.64 -3.78 3.31
CA GLY A 184 -0.98 -4.29 2.13
C GLY A 184 -1.68 -3.79 0.87
N ASN A 185 -2.35 -4.69 0.14
CA ASN A 185 -3.08 -4.36 -1.10
C ASN A 185 -4.60 -4.25 -0.91
N THR A 186 -5.11 -4.46 0.31
CA THR A 186 -6.55 -4.36 0.60
C THR A 186 -6.85 -3.01 1.24
N LEU A 187 -7.71 -2.23 0.60
CA LEU A 187 -8.19 -0.93 1.04
C LEU A 187 -9.54 -1.12 1.74
N TYR A 188 -9.66 -0.64 2.97
CA TYR A 188 -10.87 -0.67 3.77
C TYR A 188 -11.49 0.72 3.78
N LEU A 189 -12.44 0.98 2.88
CA LEU A 189 -12.93 2.35 2.62
C LEU A 189 -14.11 2.78 3.49
N LYS A 190 -14.72 1.86 4.24
CA LYS A 190 -15.79 2.11 5.24
C LYS A 190 -17.11 2.71 4.71
N THR A 191 -17.17 3.02 3.42
CA THR A 191 -18.36 3.52 2.73
C THR A 191 -18.49 2.85 1.36
N ASP A 192 -19.71 2.73 0.85
CA ASP A 192 -19.99 2.22 -0.50
C ASP A 192 -19.72 3.26 -1.60
N SER A 193 -19.74 4.55 -1.23
CA SER A 193 -19.44 5.66 -2.14
C SER A 193 -18.32 6.50 -1.54
N PHE A 194 -17.22 6.64 -2.27
CA PHE A 194 -16.03 7.39 -1.88
C PHE A 194 -15.50 8.22 -3.06
N PRO A 195 -14.86 9.36 -2.79
CA PRO A 195 -14.22 10.15 -3.84
C PRO A 195 -12.94 9.47 -4.34
N THR A 196 -12.59 9.68 -5.61
CA THR A 196 -11.32 9.21 -6.18
C THR A 196 -10.11 9.69 -5.39
N SER A 197 -10.17 10.88 -4.77
CA SER A 197 -9.06 11.38 -3.94
C SER A 197 -8.74 10.46 -2.76
N LEU A 198 -9.76 9.92 -2.08
CA LEU A 198 -9.57 8.94 -1.02
C LEU A 198 -8.97 7.65 -1.57
N LEU A 199 -9.39 7.24 -2.76
CA LEU A 199 -8.79 6.10 -3.45
C LEU A 199 -7.31 6.36 -3.76
N VAL A 200 -6.93 7.57 -4.19
CA VAL A 200 -5.51 7.94 -4.40
C VAL A 200 -4.72 7.84 -3.11
N HIS A 201 -5.25 8.37 -2.01
CA HIS A 201 -4.63 8.32 -0.68
C HIS A 201 -4.34 6.89 -0.27
N GLU A 202 -5.38 6.06 -0.21
CA GLU A 202 -5.27 4.68 0.27
C GLU A 202 -4.41 3.82 -0.68
N CYS A 203 -4.50 4.05 -1.98
CA CYS A 203 -3.65 3.36 -2.94
C CYS A 203 -2.17 3.79 -2.84
N SER A 204 -1.88 5.00 -2.35
CA SER A 204 -0.51 5.44 -2.07
C SER A 204 0.14 4.57 -0.98
N HIS A 205 -0.63 4.10 0.00
CA HIS A 205 -0.14 3.13 0.99
C HIS A 205 0.12 1.75 0.39
N SER A 206 -0.69 1.32 -0.58
CA SER A 206 -0.40 0.10 -1.34
C SER A 206 0.89 0.26 -2.15
N TRP A 207 1.13 1.42 -2.74
CA TRP A 207 2.39 1.72 -3.42
C TRP A 207 3.57 1.63 -2.44
N GLN A 208 3.45 2.25 -1.26
CA GLN A 208 4.48 2.17 -0.21
C GLN A 208 4.74 0.72 0.21
N TYR A 209 3.70 -0.10 0.35
CA TYR A 209 3.82 -1.53 0.65
C TYR A 209 4.60 -2.31 -0.42
N HIS A 210 4.45 -1.92 -1.68
CA HIS A 210 5.16 -2.58 -2.77
C HIS A 210 6.64 -2.20 -2.84
N HIS A 211 7.01 -0.98 -2.40
CA HIS A 211 8.39 -0.46 -2.53
C HIS A 211 9.21 -0.57 -1.25
N THR A 212 8.55 -0.50 -0.09
CA THR A 212 9.23 -0.49 1.22
C THR A 212 8.92 -1.73 2.06
N GLY A 213 8.13 -2.66 1.50
CA GLY A 213 7.70 -3.87 2.20
C GLY A 213 6.90 -3.54 3.45
N ASN A 214 7.02 -4.35 4.50
CA ASN A 214 6.23 -4.21 5.73
C ASN A 214 6.64 -3.01 6.61
N ARG A 215 7.76 -2.35 6.30
CA ARG A 215 8.23 -1.19 7.05
C ARG A 215 7.23 -0.04 6.99
N TYR A 216 6.57 0.14 5.84
CA TYR A 216 5.49 1.12 5.68
C TYR A 216 4.44 0.99 6.78
N THR A 217 4.11 -0.23 7.21
CA THR A 217 2.99 -0.46 8.12
C THR A 217 3.27 0.10 9.51
N ALA A 218 4.52 0.03 9.99
CA ALA A 218 4.91 0.68 11.25
C ALA A 218 4.83 2.19 11.13
N ASP A 219 5.34 2.74 10.02
CA ASP A 219 5.46 4.18 9.85
C ASP A 219 4.12 4.83 9.50
N ALA A 220 3.22 4.15 8.77
CA ALA A 220 1.89 4.64 8.38
C ALA A 220 0.84 4.39 9.48
N LEU A 221 0.63 3.15 9.93
CA LEU A 221 -0.36 2.88 11.00
C LEU A 221 0.09 3.44 12.35
N GLY A 222 1.40 3.44 12.62
CA GLY A 222 1.95 4.08 13.80
C GLY A 222 1.76 5.60 13.76
N ALA A 223 2.00 6.26 12.62
CA ALA A 223 1.74 7.69 12.50
C ALA A 223 0.24 8.01 12.61
N GLN A 224 -0.64 7.21 12.00
CA GLN A 224 -2.08 7.42 12.03
C GLN A 224 -2.68 7.35 13.45
N TRP A 225 -2.07 6.56 14.34
CA TRP A 225 -2.54 6.37 15.72
C TRP A 225 -1.77 7.16 16.78
N PHE A 226 -0.49 7.47 16.55
CA PHE A 226 0.39 8.03 17.59
C PHE A 226 1.02 9.38 17.23
N VAL A 227 0.89 9.86 16.00
CA VAL A 227 1.46 11.14 15.56
C VAL A 227 0.35 12.15 15.29
N ASP A 228 0.25 13.15 16.17
CA ASP A 228 -0.56 14.33 15.91
C ASP A 228 -0.09 15.02 14.61
N ASP A 229 -1.04 15.41 13.74
CA ASP A 229 -0.79 16.04 12.44
C ASP A 229 -0.02 15.22 11.39
N ALA A 230 -0.01 13.88 11.46
CA ALA A 230 0.67 13.01 10.47
C ALA A 230 0.36 13.36 9.00
N TYR A 231 -0.90 13.75 8.77
CA TYR A 231 -1.50 14.23 7.53
C TYR A 231 -0.80 15.47 6.93
N ASN A 232 -0.34 16.41 7.77
CA ASN A 232 0.07 17.73 7.29
C ASN A 232 1.43 17.72 6.54
N TRP A 233 1.38 17.41 5.26
CA TRP A 233 2.54 17.41 4.37
C TRP A 233 3.15 18.79 4.20
N PHE A 234 2.37 19.87 4.36
CA PHE A 234 2.89 21.23 4.27
C PHE A 234 3.86 21.52 5.43
N LYS A 235 3.64 20.96 6.63
CA LYS A 235 4.59 21.02 7.75
C LYS A 235 5.91 20.29 7.46
N GLU A 236 5.89 19.22 6.65
CA GLU A 236 7.12 18.54 6.23
C GLU A 236 8.04 19.46 5.42
N ILE A 237 7.44 20.35 4.62
CA ILE A 237 8.16 21.31 3.79
C ILE A 237 8.54 22.55 4.62
N GLU A 238 7.56 23.19 5.25
CA GLU A 238 7.77 24.49 5.91
C GLU A 238 8.59 24.39 7.19
N ASN A 239 8.22 23.44 8.07
CA ASN A 239 8.77 23.38 9.41
C ASN A 239 9.95 22.40 9.48
N ARG A 240 9.93 21.36 8.64
CA ARG A 240 10.95 20.30 8.63
C ARG A 240 11.91 20.42 7.44
N HIS A 241 11.71 21.39 6.55
CA HIS A 241 12.59 21.73 5.43
C HIS A 241 12.91 20.56 4.50
N LYS A 242 11.97 19.61 4.35
CA LYS A 242 12.14 18.48 3.44
C LYS A 242 11.88 18.93 2.01
N THR A 243 12.78 18.50 1.12
CA THR A 243 12.77 18.88 -0.31
C THR A 243 12.56 17.68 -1.23
N ASP A 244 12.77 16.45 -0.74
CA ASP A 244 12.39 15.22 -1.42
C ASP A 244 11.09 14.67 -0.82
N TRP A 245 10.14 14.31 -1.68
CA TRP A 245 8.87 13.73 -1.27
C TRP A 245 9.05 12.42 -0.51
N LEU A 246 10.07 11.61 -0.84
CA LEU A 246 10.34 10.36 -0.13
C LEU A 246 10.80 10.57 1.32
N ASP A 247 11.27 11.76 1.67
CA ASP A 247 11.63 12.07 3.05
C ASP A 247 10.39 12.36 3.91
N PHE A 248 9.23 12.63 3.30
CA PHE A 248 7.99 12.88 4.06
C PHE A 248 7.60 11.61 4.82
N ASN A 249 6.89 11.79 5.94
CA ASN A 249 6.30 10.63 6.60
C ASN A 249 5.26 9.96 5.66
N PRO A 250 4.98 8.65 5.79
CA PRO A 250 4.13 7.94 4.84
C PRO A 250 2.71 8.52 4.67
N GLU A 251 2.12 9.08 5.72
CA GLU A 251 0.79 9.70 5.64
C GLU A 251 0.85 11.02 4.86
N ALA A 252 1.84 11.87 5.17
CA ALA A 252 2.09 13.09 4.41
C ALA A 252 2.42 12.80 2.94
N GLN A 253 3.09 11.68 2.63
CA GLN A 253 3.30 11.26 1.24
C GLN A 253 1.97 10.98 0.53
N ALA A 254 1.07 10.24 1.17
CA ALA A 254 -0.24 9.87 0.63
C ALA A 254 -1.14 11.10 0.46
N GLU A 255 -1.21 11.97 1.47
CA GLU A 255 -2.01 13.20 1.39
C GLU A 255 -1.45 14.19 0.37
N PHE A 256 -0.12 14.29 0.23
CA PHE A 256 0.48 15.12 -0.82
C PHE A 256 0.02 14.69 -2.22
N LEU A 257 -0.04 13.37 -2.48
CA LEU A 257 -0.55 12.85 -3.76
C LEU A 257 -2.05 13.06 -3.89
N GLU A 258 -2.80 12.89 -2.80
CA GLU A 258 -4.23 13.18 -2.78
C GLU A 258 -4.52 14.65 -3.14
N ASP A 259 -3.81 15.59 -2.52
CA ASP A 259 -3.99 17.03 -2.77
C ASP A 259 -3.48 17.43 -4.16
N THR A 260 -2.40 16.81 -4.64
CA THR A 260 -1.96 16.99 -6.03
C THR A 260 -3.05 16.53 -7.01
N TRP A 261 -3.76 15.43 -6.71
CA TRP A 261 -4.91 15.01 -7.51
C TRP A 261 -6.09 15.99 -7.43
N ARG A 262 -6.38 16.52 -6.23
CA ARG A 262 -7.52 17.42 -6.00
C ARG A 262 -7.32 18.80 -6.62
N TYR A 263 -6.11 19.35 -6.55
CA TYR A 263 -5.83 20.76 -6.82
C TYR A 263 -4.73 21.02 -7.85
N GLY A 264 -3.99 19.99 -8.25
CA GLY A 264 -3.00 20.11 -9.31
C GLY A 264 -3.65 20.35 -10.67
N ASN A 265 -3.05 21.24 -11.44
CA ASN A 265 -3.55 21.64 -12.75
C ASN A 265 -2.59 21.19 -13.87
N LEU A 266 -3.15 21.03 -15.07
CA LEU A 266 -2.38 20.86 -16.29
C LEU A 266 -2.30 22.20 -17.03
N VAL A 267 -1.09 22.66 -17.33
CA VAL A 267 -0.85 23.91 -18.05
C VAL A 267 -0.02 23.70 -19.31
N ASP A 268 -0.12 24.62 -20.27
CA ASP A 268 0.73 24.65 -21.46
C ASP A 268 2.08 25.32 -21.15
N LYS A 269 2.95 25.41 -22.16
CA LYS A 269 4.25 26.11 -22.07
C LYS A 269 4.18 27.59 -21.67
N ASN A 270 3.01 28.22 -21.79
CA ASN A 270 2.77 29.62 -21.43
C ASN A 270 2.11 29.74 -20.05
N GLY A 271 1.88 28.63 -19.36
CA GLY A 271 1.19 28.60 -18.06
C GLY A 271 -0.33 28.71 -18.15
N GLN A 272 -0.93 28.59 -19.35
CA GLN A 272 -2.38 28.58 -19.52
C GLN A 272 -2.96 27.21 -19.17
N LEU A 273 -4.06 27.19 -18.44
CA LEU A 273 -4.77 25.96 -18.10
C LEU A 273 -5.24 25.23 -19.37
N VAL A 274 -4.87 23.95 -19.46
CA VAL A 274 -5.22 23.06 -20.59
C VAL A 274 -6.39 22.16 -20.22
N ASP A 275 -6.54 21.81 -18.94
CA ASP A 275 -7.60 20.96 -18.43
C ASP A 275 -7.99 21.39 -17.00
N TYR A 276 -9.30 21.38 -16.75
CA TYR A 276 -9.91 21.74 -15.46
C TYR A 276 -10.33 20.51 -14.64
N ALA A 277 -10.17 19.30 -15.19
CA ALA A 277 -10.51 18.07 -14.50
C ALA A 277 -9.52 17.79 -13.35
N LYS A 278 -10.04 17.19 -12.27
CA LYS A 278 -9.21 16.66 -11.18
C LYS A 278 -8.30 15.56 -11.72
N GLY A 279 -7.09 15.47 -11.17
CA GLY A 279 -6.06 14.55 -11.62
C GLY A 279 -5.41 14.91 -12.97
N SER A 280 -5.79 16.04 -13.60
CA SER A 280 -5.19 16.49 -14.87
C SER A 280 -3.68 16.76 -14.74
N TYR A 281 -3.20 17.17 -13.56
CA TYR A 281 -1.78 17.30 -13.25
C TYR A 281 -0.96 16.08 -13.68
N TYR A 282 -1.49 14.87 -13.47
CA TYR A 282 -0.81 13.62 -13.79
C TYR A 282 -0.73 13.33 -15.30
N LEU A 283 -1.45 14.07 -16.13
CA LEU A 283 -1.39 13.92 -17.59
C LEU A 283 -0.25 14.72 -18.24
N ALA A 284 0.53 15.47 -17.46
CA ALA A 284 1.66 16.24 -17.95
C ALA A 284 2.69 15.35 -18.69
N ASP A 285 3.06 15.76 -19.90
CA ASP A 285 4.05 15.06 -20.73
C ASP A 285 5.48 15.63 -20.59
N GLY A 286 5.62 16.79 -19.93
CA GLY A 286 6.88 17.50 -19.73
C GLY A 286 7.46 18.11 -21.00
N LYS A 287 6.68 18.16 -22.09
CA LYS A 287 7.09 18.68 -23.41
C LYS A 287 6.14 19.77 -23.89
N THR A 288 4.86 19.46 -23.94
CA THR A 288 3.79 20.35 -24.39
C THR A 288 2.90 20.79 -23.25
N THR A 289 2.78 19.95 -22.23
CA THR A 289 1.99 20.19 -21.02
C THR A 289 2.82 19.93 -19.76
N PHE A 290 2.56 20.73 -18.74
CA PHE A 290 3.30 20.73 -17.48
C PHE A 290 2.31 20.67 -16.32
N GLY A 291 2.68 19.95 -15.27
CA GLY A 291 1.92 19.96 -14.03
C GLY A 291 2.23 21.23 -13.25
N LYS A 292 1.19 21.94 -12.82
CA LYS A 292 1.30 23.07 -11.89
C LYS A 292 0.56 22.77 -10.59
N PHE A 293 1.27 22.77 -9.47
CA PHE A 293 0.69 22.54 -8.16
C PHE A 293 1.06 23.69 -7.22
N GLU A 294 0.05 24.44 -6.80
CA GLU A 294 0.20 25.55 -5.87
C GLU A 294 -0.63 25.27 -4.61
N SER A 295 -0.04 25.52 -3.44
CA SER A 295 -0.76 25.46 -2.17
C SER A 295 -0.25 26.54 -1.24
N SER A 296 -1.16 27.19 -0.51
CA SER A 296 -0.85 28.29 0.41
C SER A 296 0.03 29.39 -0.21
N GLY A 297 -0.18 29.69 -1.49
CA GLY A 297 0.57 30.72 -2.24
C GLY A 297 2.00 30.34 -2.62
N LYS A 298 2.40 29.07 -2.48
CA LYS A 298 3.70 28.55 -2.90
C LYS A 298 3.55 27.63 -4.10
N ASP A 299 4.46 27.77 -5.06
CA ASP A 299 4.62 26.81 -6.14
C ASP A 299 5.39 25.60 -5.62
N LEU A 300 4.74 24.44 -5.70
CA LEU A 300 5.22 23.15 -5.22
C LEU A 300 5.37 22.14 -6.37
N SER A 301 5.31 22.62 -7.61
CA SER A 301 5.37 21.79 -8.82
C SER A 301 6.65 20.96 -8.87
N ASP A 302 7.78 21.46 -8.37
CA ASP A 302 9.04 20.69 -8.34
C ASP A 302 8.99 19.48 -7.42
N ILE A 303 8.41 19.63 -6.22
CA ILE A 303 8.23 18.53 -5.26
C ILE A 303 7.18 17.54 -5.82
N ALA A 304 6.10 18.03 -6.41
CA ALA A 304 5.10 17.17 -7.03
C ALA A 304 5.64 16.40 -8.24
N ASN A 305 6.48 17.04 -9.06
CA ASN A 305 7.20 16.38 -10.14
C ASN A 305 8.23 15.36 -9.61
N ASN A 306 8.89 15.64 -8.48
CA ASN A 306 9.71 14.65 -7.79
C ASN A 306 8.86 13.44 -7.37
N ALA A 307 7.74 13.65 -6.67
CA ALA A 307 6.83 12.59 -6.23
C ALA A 307 6.38 11.71 -7.41
N ILE A 308 5.93 12.32 -8.52
CA ILE A 308 5.53 11.59 -9.74
C ILE A 308 6.67 10.73 -10.28
N ARG A 309 7.89 11.26 -10.35
CA ARG A 309 9.04 10.48 -10.81
C ARG A 309 9.30 9.28 -9.92
N GLN A 310 9.09 9.40 -8.60
CA GLN A 310 9.30 8.28 -7.68
C GLN A 310 8.19 7.24 -7.83
N ILE A 311 6.91 7.64 -7.82
CA ILE A 311 5.80 6.69 -7.85
C ILE A 311 5.63 5.95 -9.18
N ARG A 312 6.18 6.50 -10.27
CA ARG A 312 6.13 5.89 -11.61
C ARG A 312 7.35 5.05 -11.96
N LYS A 313 8.38 5.02 -11.10
CA LYS A 313 9.52 4.11 -11.31
C LYS A 313 9.00 2.69 -11.35
N GLY A 314 9.29 2.00 -12.44
CA GLY A 314 9.02 0.57 -12.54
C GLY A 314 9.94 -0.18 -11.59
N TRP A 315 9.36 -1.16 -10.93
CA TRP A 315 10.03 -2.32 -10.33
C TRP A 315 10.62 -3.26 -11.38
#